data_AF-A0A6V8DEF8-F1
#
_entry.id   AF-A0A6V8DEF8-F1
#
_cell.length_a   1.000
_cell.length_b   1.000
_cell.length_c   1.000
_cell.angle_alpha   90.00
_cell.angle_beta   90.00
_cell.angle_gamma   90.00
#
_symmetry.space_group_name_H-M   'P 1'
#
loop_
_entity.id
_entity.type
_entity.pdbx_description
1 polymer ?
#
loop_
_entity_poly.entity_id
_entity_poly.type
_entity_poly.pdbx_seq_one_letter_code
_entity_poly.pdbx_strand_id
1 'polypeptide(L)'
;MSNTFRLAAQVVRAGPHHEVDAEGRLRPRRGGKGPGVVYLGNVVTTLIHGLQEAATLTMVKPPKFDEQRWELDVKAGDLSVRIHSRPYWGFGLFTKGYLNVLEFSGSDALRDRAVFDLVAALGQPPWAFAWPAASDRILSRLGFNRSEHAKAWKDGIQRGRDGLLDDIRTMEERRETVAKRLHAYLDDVGDSPTSTHRQHRLMEADEDLEHARKALKEDHAPGVERALARAEAALIEVDPLDEVPTSGQSEGVTSVLSVEDDLDVVDLT
;
A
#
# COMPACT_ATOMS: atom_id res chain seq x y z
N MET A 1 -16.56 -3.81 20.46
CA MET A 1 -15.19 -3.47 20.89
C MET A 1 -14.31 -3.59 19.66
N SER A 2 -13.67 -2.50 19.21
CA SER A 2 -12.70 -2.58 18.11
C SER A 2 -11.60 -3.55 18.53
N ASN A 3 -11.40 -4.64 17.80
CA ASN A 3 -10.33 -5.58 18.07
C ASN A 3 -9.01 -4.87 17.74
N THR A 4 -8.31 -4.42 18.78
CA THR A 4 -7.11 -3.61 18.63
C THR A 4 -5.87 -4.48 18.81
N PHE A 5 -4.93 -4.42 17.88
CA PHE A 5 -3.73 -5.24 17.85
C PHE A 5 -2.48 -4.38 18.01
N ARG A 6 -1.56 -4.77 18.91
CA ARG A 6 -0.39 -3.96 19.28
C ARG A 6 0.92 -4.68 19.02
N LEU A 7 1.84 -4.03 18.32
CA LEU A 7 3.17 -4.54 18.04
C LEU A 7 4.23 -3.46 18.27
N ALA A 8 5.33 -3.82 18.94
CA ALA A 8 6.52 -2.98 18.99
C ALA A 8 7.43 -3.23 17.78
N ALA A 9 8.07 -2.18 17.28
CA ALA A 9 9.01 -2.22 16.16
C ALA A 9 10.25 -1.38 16.48
N GLN A 10 11.43 -1.97 16.30
CA GLN A 10 12.72 -1.30 16.44
C GLN A 10 12.87 -0.23 15.36
N VAL A 11 13.14 1.01 15.79
CA VAL A 11 13.62 2.04 14.86
C VAL A 11 15.12 1.87 14.66
N VAL A 12 15.55 1.81 13.41
CA VAL A 12 16.96 1.58 13.05
C VAL A 12 17.57 2.84 12.45
N ARG A 13 16.81 3.54 11.62
CA ARG A 13 17.20 4.80 10.98
C ARG A 13 16.18 5.86 11.28
N ALA A 14 16.63 7.06 11.56
CA ALA A 14 15.77 8.22 11.68
C ALA A 14 16.56 9.49 11.43
N GLY A 15 15.88 10.47 10.87
CA GLY A 15 16.43 11.79 10.64
C GLY A 15 15.38 12.87 10.82
N PRO A 16 15.81 14.13 10.98
CA PRO A 16 14.94 15.25 11.24
C PRO A 16 14.34 15.78 9.93
N HIS A 17 13.55 14.93 9.25
CA HIS A 17 12.96 15.22 7.94
C HIS A 17 11.55 15.80 8.02
N HIS A 18 10.94 15.80 9.20
CA HIS A 18 9.57 16.24 9.39
C HIS A 18 9.46 17.27 10.52
N GLU A 19 8.46 18.12 10.42
CA GLU A 19 8.08 19.08 11.45
C GLU A 19 6.55 19.09 11.65
N VAL A 20 6.11 19.63 12.79
CA VAL A 20 4.69 19.84 13.07
C VAL A 20 4.33 21.30 12.76
N ASP A 21 3.32 21.53 11.93
CA ASP A 21 2.80 22.87 11.65
C ASP A 21 1.97 23.43 12.83
N ALA A 22 1.57 24.70 12.75
CA ALA A 22 0.82 25.36 13.82
C ALA A 22 -0.55 24.69 14.10
N GLU A 23 -1.09 23.94 13.13
CA GLU A 23 -2.34 23.19 13.27
C GLU A 23 -2.12 21.76 13.77
N GLY A 24 -0.90 21.38 14.14
CA GLY A 24 -0.60 20.04 14.65
C GLY A 24 -0.45 18.96 13.58
N ARG A 25 -0.29 19.34 12.30
CA ARG A 25 -0.13 18.39 11.20
C ARG A 25 1.32 18.14 10.89
N LEU A 26 1.64 16.92 10.48
CA LEU A 26 2.97 16.51 10.09
C LEU A 26 3.29 17.06 8.68
N ARG A 27 4.43 17.73 8.52
CA ARG A 27 4.90 18.30 7.25
C ARG A 27 6.35 17.91 6.96
N PRO A 28 6.75 17.80 5.68
CA PRO A 28 8.17 17.76 5.31
C PRO A 28 8.87 19.02 5.78
N ARG A 29 10.01 18.86 6.44
CA ARG A 29 10.77 19.96 7.01
C ARG A 29 11.47 20.80 5.93
N ARG A 30 11.36 22.13 6.01
CA ARG A 30 11.97 23.07 5.04
C ARG A 30 13.29 23.70 5.51
N GLY A 31 14.05 23.02 6.39
CA GLY A 31 15.41 23.40 6.75
C GLY A 31 15.59 24.27 8.02
N GLY A 32 14.51 24.70 8.69
CA GLY A 32 14.61 25.42 9.96
C GLY A 32 14.96 24.51 11.15
N LYS A 33 15.79 24.96 12.10
CA LYS A 33 15.92 24.34 13.44
C LYS A 33 14.88 25.01 14.35
N GLY A 34 13.98 24.25 14.96
CA GLY A 34 12.92 24.80 15.79
C GLY A 34 12.18 23.73 16.62
N PRO A 35 11.37 24.14 17.60
CA PRO A 35 10.71 23.28 18.60
C PRO A 35 9.58 22.38 18.06
N GLY A 36 9.62 22.01 16.77
CA GLY A 36 8.60 21.17 16.12
C GLY A 36 9.18 20.02 15.30
N VAL A 37 10.50 19.77 15.35
CA VAL A 37 11.16 18.70 14.59
C VAL A 37 10.73 17.33 15.12
N VAL A 38 10.35 16.42 14.21
CA VAL A 38 9.90 15.06 14.52
C VAL A 38 10.85 14.05 13.90
N TYR A 39 11.36 13.14 14.73
CA TYR A 39 12.10 11.97 14.28
C TYR A 39 11.15 10.78 14.15
N LEU A 40 10.58 10.59 12.96
CA LEU A 40 9.61 9.49 12.71
C LEU A 40 10.26 8.10 12.77
N GLY A 41 11.43 7.97 12.13
CA GLY A 41 12.10 6.70 11.97
C GLY A 41 11.59 5.87 10.78
N ASN A 42 12.41 4.89 10.37
CA ASN A 42 12.15 4.08 9.18
C ASN A 42 10.85 3.28 9.27
N VAL A 43 10.48 2.76 10.45
CA VAL A 43 9.22 2.03 10.64
C VAL A 43 8.02 2.87 10.22
N VAL A 44 7.97 4.12 10.68
CA VAL A 44 6.80 4.98 10.50
C VAL A 44 6.80 5.60 9.12
N THR A 45 7.97 6.01 8.61
CA THR A 45 8.09 6.45 7.21
C THR A 45 7.67 5.34 6.25
N THR A 46 8.13 4.11 6.44
CA THR A 46 7.73 2.97 5.61
C THR A 46 6.24 2.67 5.72
N LEU A 47 5.67 2.69 6.94
CA LEU A 47 4.24 2.48 7.13
C LEU A 47 3.40 3.54 6.41
N ILE A 48 3.72 4.82 6.56
CA ILE A 48 2.99 5.93 5.92
C ILE A 48 3.08 5.80 4.39
N HIS A 49 4.25 5.49 3.84
CA HIS A 49 4.41 5.29 2.41
C HIS A 49 3.59 4.09 1.89
N GLY A 50 3.51 3.01 2.66
CA GLY A 50 2.72 1.83 2.31
C GLY A 50 1.20 2.08 2.31
N LEU A 51 0.71 2.96 3.19
CA LEU A 51 -0.72 3.27 3.33
C LEU A 51 -1.26 4.27 2.28
N GLN A 52 -0.41 4.76 1.36
CA GLN A 52 -0.73 5.65 0.22
C GLN A 52 -1.38 7.02 0.58
N GLU A 53 -1.50 7.90 -0.42
CA GLU A 53 -1.75 9.36 -0.31
C GLU A 53 -3.07 9.78 0.37
N ALA A 54 -4.02 8.86 0.55
CA ALA A 54 -5.28 9.14 1.25
C ALA A 54 -5.17 9.07 2.78
N ALA A 55 -4.00 8.68 3.32
CA ALA A 55 -3.80 8.59 4.75
C ALA A 55 -3.83 9.97 5.42
N THR A 56 -4.76 10.16 6.36
CA THR A 56 -4.78 11.35 7.22
C THR A 56 -3.79 11.15 8.37
N LEU A 57 -2.86 12.10 8.52
CA LEU A 57 -1.81 12.09 9.55
C LEU A 57 -2.10 13.17 10.59
N THR A 58 -2.36 12.76 11.84
CA THR A 58 -2.70 13.68 12.92
C THR A 58 -1.75 13.49 14.10
N MET A 59 -0.99 14.53 14.44
CA MET A 59 -0.10 14.46 15.60
C MET A 59 -0.92 14.63 16.88
N VAL A 60 -1.21 13.52 17.56
CA VAL A 60 -1.96 13.51 18.83
C VAL A 60 -1.13 14.13 19.94
N LYS A 61 0.17 13.83 19.96
CA LYS A 61 1.11 14.39 20.92
C LYS A 61 2.40 14.79 20.20
N PRO A 62 2.60 16.09 19.91
CA PRO A 62 3.82 16.54 19.27
C PRO A 62 5.03 16.33 20.19
N PRO A 63 6.24 16.22 19.60
CA PRO A 63 7.46 16.22 20.39
C PRO A 63 7.58 17.50 21.21
N LYS A 64 8.27 17.41 22.35
CA LYS A 64 8.64 18.58 23.17
C LYS A 64 10.17 18.74 23.11
N PHE A 65 10.84 18.68 24.26
CA PHE A 65 12.30 18.65 24.32
C PHE A 65 12.87 17.32 23.77
N ASP A 66 12.16 16.22 24.00
CA ASP A 66 12.49 14.92 23.43
C ASP A 66 11.80 14.75 22.08
N GLU A 67 12.56 15.00 21.01
CA GLU A 67 12.11 14.92 19.61
C GLU A 67 11.74 13.49 19.17
N GLN A 68 12.05 12.49 20.01
CA GLN A 68 11.75 11.07 19.77
C GLN A 68 10.51 10.59 20.52
N ARG A 69 9.91 11.41 21.38
CA ARG A 69 8.71 11.07 22.14
C ARG A 69 7.50 11.83 21.62
N TRP A 70 6.71 11.15 20.80
CA TRP A 70 5.53 11.70 20.15
C TRP A 70 4.49 10.59 19.93
N GLU A 71 3.25 11.01 19.61
CA GLU A 71 2.15 10.12 19.26
C GLU A 71 1.47 10.61 18.00
N LEU A 72 1.33 9.72 17.01
CA LEU A 72 0.78 10.00 15.69
C LEU A 72 -0.37 9.04 15.43
N ASP A 73 -1.50 9.57 14.97
CA ASP A 73 -2.59 8.79 14.41
C ASP A 73 -2.50 8.84 12.89
N VAL A 74 -2.53 7.65 12.27
CA VAL A 74 -2.58 7.47 10.82
C VAL A 74 -3.90 6.78 10.49
N LYS A 75 -4.72 7.40 9.65
CA LYS A 75 -6.01 6.84 9.23
C LYS A 75 -6.08 6.72 7.72
N ALA A 76 -6.29 5.50 7.20
CA ALA A 76 -6.45 5.19 5.79
C ALA A 76 -7.70 4.30 5.61
N GLY A 77 -8.78 4.87 5.09
CA GLY A 77 -10.08 4.19 5.03
C GLY A 77 -10.54 3.69 6.40
N ASP A 78 -10.77 2.37 6.48
CA ASP A 78 -11.20 1.67 7.70
C ASP A 78 -10.04 1.20 8.59
N LEU A 79 -8.79 1.37 8.14
CA LEU A 79 -7.60 1.10 8.92
C LEU A 79 -7.17 2.36 9.68
N SER A 80 -6.95 2.22 10.98
CA SER A 80 -6.34 3.24 11.82
C SER A 80 -5.15 2.66 12.56
N VAL A 81 -4.01 3.36 12.53
CA VAL A 81 -2.81 3.00 13.27
C VAL A 81 -2.42 4.14 14.18
N ARG A 82 -2.52 3.89 15.48
CA ARG A 82 -1.97 4.80 16.49
C ARG A 82 -0.54 4.38 16.81
N ILE A 83 0.36 5.34 16.73
CA ILE A 83 1.80 5.11 16.81
C ILE A 83 2.33 5.85 18.02
N HIS A 84 2.95 5.11 18.94
CA HIS A 84 3.64 5.68 20.08
C HIS A 84 5.14 5.53 19.89
N SER A 85 5.85 6.64 19.70
CA SER A 85 7.30 6.63 19.72
C SER A 85 7.81 6.76 21.15
N ARG A 86 8.62 5.79 21.59
CA ARG A 86 9.09 5.68 22.97
C ARG A 86 10.59 5.40 23.00
N PRO A 87 11.40 6.22 23.70
CA PRO A 87 12.74 5.81 24.06
C PRO A 87 12.65 4.59 24.97
N TYR A 88 13.47 3.58 24.71
CA TYR A 88 13.51 2.38 25.53
C TYR A 88 14.92 2.08 26.06
N TRP A 89 15.97 2.67 25.47
CA TRP A 89 17.34 2.55 25.96
C TRP A 89 18.22 3.77 25.61
N GLY A 90 19.02 4.26 26.56
CA GLY A 90 20.01 5.33 26.37
C GLY A 90 19.46 6.77 26.35
N PHE A 91 20.36 7.75 26.23
CA PHE A 91 20.08 9.21 26.23
C PHE A 91 19.42 9.74 24.93
N GLY A 92 18.69 8.92 24.17
CA GLY A 92 18.02 9.38 22.95
C GLY A 92 18.95 9.93 21.85
N LEU A 93 20.28 9.82 21.96
CA LEU A 93 21.21 10.35 20.96
C LEU A 93 21.51 9.37 19.81
N PHE A 94 21.11 8.10 19.95
CA PHE A 94 21.32 7.06 18.94
C PHE A 94 19.98 6.46 18.51
N THR A 95 19.78 6.28 17.20
CA THR A 95 18.52 5.75 16.62
C THR A 95 18.13 4.37 17.15
N LYS A 96 19.11 3.58 17.61
CA LYS A 96 18.91 2.26 18.22
C LYS A 96 18.34 2.30 19.65
N GLY A 97 18.08 3.49 20.20
CA GLY A 97 17.59 3.70 21.56
C GLY A 97 16.07 3.85 21.71
N TYR A 98 15.31 3.85 20.61
CA TYR A 98 13.86 4.01 20.66
C TYR A 98 13.13 3.05 19.71
N LEU A 99 11.86 2.81 20.02
CA LEU A 99 10.98 1.92 19.27
C LEU A 99 9.64 2.60 19.03
N ASN A 100 8.89 2.10 18.06
CA ASN A 100 7.51 2.49 17.84
C ASN A 100 6.59 1.36 18.29
N VAL A 101 5.60 1.68 19.12
CA VAL A 101 4.47 0.79 19.40
C VAL A 101 3.37 1.15 18.42
N LEU A 102 3.02 0.23 17.55
CA LEU A 102 1.98 0.33 16.54
C LEU A 102 0.72 -0.31 17.09
N GLU A 103 -0.36 0.45 17.15
CA GLU A 103 -1.68 0.03 17.60
C GLU A 103 -2.65 0.08 16.41
N PHE A 104 -2.87 -1.07 15.79
CA PHE A 104 -3.73 -1.24 14.63
C PHE A 104 -5.17 -1.46 15.04
N SER A 105 -6.10 -0.80 14.37
CA SER A 105 -7.55 -0.93 14.52
C SER A 105 -8.20 -0.91 13.14
N GLY A 106 -9.24 -1.73 12.92
CA GLY A 106 -9.85 -1.95 11.61
C GLY A 106 -10.21 -3.43 11.42
N SER A 107 -10.52 -3.86 10.19
CA SER A 107 -10.73 -5.28 9.88
C SER A 107 -9.43 -6.08 10.00
N ASP A 108 -9.54 -7.37 10.33
CA ASP A 108 -8.37 -8.24 10.51
C ASP A 108 -7.52 -8.30 9.23
N ALA A 109 -8.17 -8.41 8.07
CA ALA A 109 -7.53 -8.41 6.75
C ALA A 109 -6.68 -7.15 6.51
N LEU A 110 -7.20 -5.95 6.80
CA LEU A 110 -6.45 -4.70 6.62
C LEU A 110 -5.25 -4.59 7.57
N ARG A 111 -5.39 -5.09 8.81
CA ARG A 111 -4.27 -5.06 9.78
C ARG A 111 -3.16 -6.02 9.37
N ASP A 112 -3.52 -7.24 8.99
CA ASP A 112 -2.55 -8.25 8.56
C ASP A 112 -1.87 -7.84 7.23
N ARG A 113 -2.61 -7.23 6.31
CA ARG A 113 -2.08 -6.61 5.09
C ARG A 113 -1.02 -5.55 5.40
N ALA A 114 -1.36 -4.59 6.25
CA ALA A 114 -0.44 -3.52 6.64
C ALA A 114 0.83 -4.06 7.35
N VAL A 115 0.70 -5.12 8.15
CA VAL A 115 1.84 -5.80 8.78
C VAL A 115 2.75 -6.45 7.73
N PHE A 116 2.18 -7.16 6.76
CA PHE A 116 2.93 -7.78 5.66
C PHE A 116 3.71 -6.73 4.86
N ASP A 117 3.03 -5.67 4.40
CA ASP A 117 3.64 -4.62 3.58
C ASP A 117 4.74 -3.88 4.31
N LEU A 118 4.53 -3.57 5.59
CA LEU A 118 5.52 -2.91 6.44
C LEU A 118 6.79 -3.75 6.56
N VAL A 119 6.66 -5.06 6.84
CA VAL A 119 7.82 -5.94 7.03
C VAL A 119 8.57 -6.16 5.72
N ALA A 120 7.84 -6.40 4.62
CA ALA A 120 8.43 -6.57 3.30
C ALA A 120 9.26 -5.33 2.90
N ALA A 121 8.73 -4.13 3.14
CA ALA A 121 9.40 -2.87 2.80
C ALA A 121 10.54 -2.49 3.75
N LEU A 122 10.55 -2.97 5.01
CA LEU A 122 11.62 -2.69 5.97
C LEU A 122 12.93 -3.44 5.66
N GLY A 123 12.86 -4.58 4.99
CA GLY A 123 14.02 -5.43 4.65
C GLY A 123 14.73 -6.04 5.85
N GLN A 124 14.22 -5.86 7.07
CA GLN A 124 14.74 -6.43 8.30
C GLN A 124 13.60 -6.70 9.29
N PRO A 125 13.75 -7.68 10.20
CA PRO A 125 12.71 -7.99 11.18
C PRO A 125 12.51 -6.84 12.18
N PRO A 126 11.33 -6.19 12.26
CA PRO A 126 11.10 -5.09 13.18
C PRO A 126 11.16 -5.50 14.66
N TRP A 127 11.04 -6.78 14.99
CA TRP A 127 11.19 -7.31 16.36
C TRP A 127 12.64 -7.61 16.76
N ALA A 128 13.63 -7.38 15.89
CA ALA A 128 15.04 -7.56 16.19
C ALA A 128 15.60 -6.38 16.99
N PHE A 129 15.24 -6.30 18.28
CA PHE A 129 15.64 -5.19 19.15
C PHE A 129 17.15 -5.16 19.43
N ALA A 130 17.76 -3.98 19.36
CA ALA A 130 19.19 -3.79 19.60
C ALA A 130 19.58 -4.00 21.08
N TRP A 131 18.62 -3.87 22.00
CA TRP A 131 18.83 -3.94 23.46
C TRP A 131 17.77 -4.86 24.09
N PRO A 132 18.00 -6.19 24.10
CA PRO A 132 16.98 -7.15 24.50
C PRO A 132 16.39 -6.93 25.89
N ALA A 133 17.23 -6.72 26.91
CA ALA A 133 16.79 -6.50 28.29
C ALA A 133 15.91 -5.25 28.45
N ALA A 134 16.21 -4.19 27.70
CA ALA A 134 15.42 -2.97 27.71
C ALA A 134 14.08 -3.16 26.98
N SER A 135 14.08 -3.94 25.89
CA SER A 135 12.86 -4.27 25.15
C SER A 135 11.87 -5.09 25.98
N ASP A 136 12.35 -5.99 26.86
CA ASP A 136 11.51 -6.84 27.72
C ASP A 136 10.55 -6.03 28.60
N ARG A 137 11.00 -4.88 29.11
CA ARG A 137 10.16 -3.98 29.91
C ARG A 137 8.99 -3.41 29.10
N ILE A 138 9.17 -3.18 27.81
CA ILE A 138 8.10 -2.67 26.95
C ILE A 138 7.20 -3.82 26.50
N LEU A 139 7.78 -4.94 26.06
CA LEU A 139 7.01 -6.09 25.61
C LEU A 139 6.12 -6.67 26.72
N SER A 140 6.62 -6.74 27.96
CA SER A 140 5.80 -7.18 29.10
C SER A 140 4.57 -6.30 29.32
N ARG A 141 4.65 -5.00 29.07
CA ARG A 141 3.48 -4.09 29.12
C ARG A 141 2.50 -4.30 27.97
N LEU A 142 2.96 -4.87 26.86
CA LEU A 142 2.13 -5.30 25.74
C LEU A 142 1.60 -6.73 25.92
N GLY A 143 1.95 -7.40 27.03
CA GLY A 143 1.54 -8.79 27.31
C GLY A 143 2.36 -9.85 26.58
N PHE A 144 3.57 -9.51 26.13
CA PHE A 144 4.45 -10.44 25.40
C PHE A 144 5.80 -10.63 26.09
N ASN A 145 6.37 -11.83 25.96
CA ASN A 145 7.82 -12.01 25.95
C ASN A 145 8.38 -11.85 24.52
N ARG A 146 9.71 -11.84 24.34
CA ARG A 146 10.33 -11.65 23.01
C ARG A 146 9.95 -12.72 21.99
N SER A 147 9.86 -13.98 22.42
CA SER A 147 9.54 -15.10 21.53
C SER A 147 8.09 -15.00 21.05
N GLU A 148 7.17 -14.74 21.96
CA GLU A 148 5.74 -14.53 21.65
C GLU A 148 5.53 -13.30 20.77
N HIS A 149 6.26 -12.22 21.02
CA HIS A 149 6.17 -11.00 20.21
C HIS A 149 6.71 -11.22 18.78
N ALA A 150 7.84 -11.91 18.65
CA ALA A 150 8.36 -12.30 17.34
C ALA A 150 7.41 -13.25 16.61
N LYS A 151 6.76 -14.16 17.34
CA LYS A 151 5.72 -15.03 16.79
C LYS A 151 4.51 -14.22 16.32
N ALA A 152 4.02 -13.27 17.12
CA ALA A 152 2.88 -12.43 16.76
C ALA A 152 3.11 -11.65 15.45
N TRP A 153 4.33 -11.15 15.23
CA TRP A 153 4.73 -10.57 13.96
C TRP A 153 4.69 -11.59 12.81
N LYS A 154 5.32 -12.76 12.98
CA LYS A 154 5.35 -13.82 11.96
C LYS A 154 3.96 -14.30 11.58
N ASP A 155 3.09 -14.49 12.57
CA ASP A 155 1.71 -14.90 12.35
C ASP A 155 0.94 -13.83 11.56
N GLY A 156 1.16 -12.53 11.85
CA GLY A 156 0.57 -11.44 11.07
C GLY A 156 1.08 -11.36 9.64
N ILE A 157 2.38 -11.55 9.41
CA ILE A 157 2.97 -11.63 8.07
C ILE A 157 2.34 -12.80 7.29
N GLN A 158 2.24 -13.98 7.93
CA GLN A 158 1.65 -15.15 7.29
C GLN A 158 0.18 -14.91 6.93
N ARG A 159 -0.63 -14.35 7.82
CA ARG A 159 -2.04 -14.03 7.52
C ARG A 159 -2.16 -12.99 6.39
N GLY A 160 -1.30 -11.98 6.34
CA GLY A 160 -1.29 -11.00 5.25
C GLY A 160 -0.92 -11.64 3.90
N ARG A 161 0.02 -12.59 3.92
CA ARG A 161 0.39 -13.40 2.74
C ARG A 161 -0.75 -14.32 2.30
N ASP A 162 -1.41 -14.96 3.24
CA ASP A 162 -2.55 -15.85 2.98
C ASP A 162 -3.73 -15.06 2.38
N GLY A 163 -3.99 -13.85 2.87
CA GLY A 163 -4.98 -12.95 2.28
C GLY A 163 -4.71 -12.64 0.80
N LEU A 164 -3.48 -12.29 0.44
CA LEU A 164 -3.08 -12.10 -0.96
C LEU A 164 -3.23 -13.37 -1.80
N LEU A 165 -2.94 -14.53 -1.22
CA LEU A 165 -3.10 -15.81 -1.91
C LEU A 165 -4.58 -16.09 -2.19
N ASP A 166 -5.46 -15.77 -1.25
CA ASP A 166 -6.89 -15.90 -1.40
C ASP A 166 -7.45 -14.90 -2.43
N ASP A 167 -6.91 -13.68 -2.50
CA ASP A 167 -7.23 -12.72 -3.57
C ASP A 167 -6.87 -13.29 -4.96
N ILE A 168 -5.67 -13.88 -5.10
CA ILE A 168 -5.24 -14.56 -6.33
C ILE A 168 -6.20 -15.71 -6.69
N ARG A 169 -6.55 -16.57 -5.73
CA ARG A 169 -7.48 -17.69 -5.94
C ARG A 169 -8.87 -17.20 -6.37
N THR A 170 -9.37 -16.15 -5.73
CA THR A 170 -10.66 -15.55 -6.08
C THR A 170 -10.65 -15.06 -7.53
N MET A 171 -9.55 -14.46 -7.97
CA MET A 171 -9.40 -14.02 -9.36
C MET A 171 -9.28 -15.21 -10.34
N GLU A 172 -8.62 -16.30 -9.96
CA GLU A 172 -8.56 -17.54 -10.74
C GLU A 172 -9.96 -18.18 -10.93
N GLU A 173 -10.78 -18.19 -9.87
CA GLU A 173 -12.17 -18.66 -9.93
C GLU A 173 -13.04 -17.79 -10.84
N ARG A 174 -12.85 -16.46 -10.76
CA ARG A 174 -13.51 -15.52 -11.67
C ARG A 174 -13.10 -15.77 -13.11
N ARG A 175 -11.80 -15.92 -13.39
CA ARG A 175 -11.27 -16.24 -14.72
C ARG A 175 -11.92 -17.49 -15.28
N GLU A 176 -12.02 -18.56 -14.49
CA GLU A 176 -12.64 -19.82 -14.93
C GLU A 176 -14.13 -19.66 -15.25
N THR A 177 -14.83 -18.83 -14.47
CA THR A 177 -16.23 -18.50 -14.72
C THR A 177 -16.40 -17.75 -16.04
N VAL A 178 -15.57 -16.73 -16.28
CA VAL A 178 -15.59 -15.95 -17.53
C VAL A 178 -15.23 -16.83 -18.72
N ALA A 179 -14.23 -17.69 -18.61
CA ALA A 179 -13.82 -18.61 -19.67
C ALA A 179 -14.97 -19.55 -20.11
N LYS A 180 -15.72 -20.11 -19.16
CA LYS A 180 -16.89 -20.96 -19.46
C LYS A 180 -17.98 -20.18 -20.20
N ARG A 181 -18.25 -18.95 -19.78
CA ARG A 181 -19.23 -18.07 -20.43
C ARG A 181 -18.81 -17.72 -21.85
N LEU A 182 -17.54 -17.32 -22.01
CA LEU A 182 -16.97 -17.00 -23.31
C LEU A 182 -17.03 -18.20 -24.25
N HIS A 183 -16.68 -19.40 -23.78
CA HIS A 183 -16.76 -20.60 -24.60
C HIS A 183 -18.18 -20.87 -25.10
N ALA A 184 -19.18 -20.82 -24.22
CA ALA A 184 -20.58 -21.00 -24.58
C ALA A 184 -21.10 -19.91 -25.55
N TYR A 185 -20.63 -18.66 -25.41
CA TYR A 185 -20.96 -17.57 -26.31
C TYR A 185 -20.33 -17.76 -27.71
N LEU A 186 -19.07 -18.19 -27.76
CA LEU A 186 -18.35 -18.40 -29.03
C LEU A 186 -18.90 -19.57 -29.84
N ASP A 187 -19.51 -20.57 -29.21
CA ASP A 187 -20.22 -21.65 -29.90
C ASP A 187 -21.45 -21.12 -30.68
N ASP A 188 -22.02 -19.97 -30.28
CA ASP A 188 -23.16 -19.32 -30.92
C ASP A 188 -22.74 -18.25 -31.95
N VAL A 189 -21.58 -17.61 -31.75
CA VAL A 189 -21.09 -16.49 -32.58
C VAL A 189 -20.02 -16.94 -33.59
N GLY A 190 -20.40 -16.99 -34.86
CA GLY A 190 -19.53 -17.40 -35.97
C GLY A 190 -18.46 -16.37 -36.43
N ASP A 191 -18.17 -15.32 -35.65
CA ASP A 191 -17.22 -14.27 -36.01
C ASP A 191 -15.79 -14.55 -35.51
N SER A 192 -14.93 -14.97 -36.44
CA SER A 192 -13.56 -15.45 -36.14
C SER A 192 -12.59 -14.39 -35.58
N PRO A 193 -12.55 -13.14 -36.05
CA PRO A 193 -11.66 -12.10 -35.51
C PRO A 193 -11.99 -11.75 -34.05
N THR A 194 -13.27 -11.57 -33.73
CA THR A 194 -13.74 -11.29 -32.36
C THR A 194 -13.44 -12.45 -31.41
N SER A 195 -13.61 -13.69 -31.88
CA SER A 195 -13.24 -14.91 -31.14
C SER A 195 -11.75 -14.95 -30.80
N THR A 196 -10.89 -14.62 -31.77
CA THR A 196 -9.43 -14.64 -31.59
C THR A 196 -8.97 -13.58 -30.59
N HIS A 197 -9.50 -12.35 -30.67
CA HIS A 197 -9.17 -11.27 -29.74
C HIS A 197 -9.54 -11.62 -28.29
N ARG A 198 -10.76 -12.12 -28.07
CA ARG A 198 -11.23 -12.49 -26.72
C ARG A 198 -10.43 -13.65 -26.13
N GLN A 199 -10.05 -14.63 -26.94
CA GLN A 199 -9.16 -15.72 -26.50
C GLN A 199 -7.77 -15.19 -26.11
N HIS A 200 -7.21 -14.25 -26.89
CA HIS A 200 -5.92 -13.64 -26.57
C HIS A 200 -5.97 -12.89 -25.24
N ARG A 201 -6.99 -12.06 -25.02
CA ARG A 201 -7.16 -11.31 -23.76
C ARG A 201 -7.38 -12.22 -22.55
N LEU A 202 -8.06 -13.35 -22.72
CA LEU A 202 -8.17 -14.36 -21.67
C LEU A 202 -6.80 -14.99 -21.32
N MET A 203 -5.94 -15.21 -22.32
CA MET A 203 -4.57 -15.70 -22.11
C MET A 203 -3.69 -14.66 -21.40
N GLU A 204 -3.82 -13.38 -21.72
CA GLU A 204 -3.15 -12.29 -21.00
C GLU A 204 -3.54 -12.26 -19.51
N ALA A 205 -4.81 -12.54 -19.19
CA ALA A 205 -5.26 -12.65 -17.80
C ALA A 205 -4.54 -13.82 -17.07
N ASP A 206 -4.30 -14.95 -17.74
CA ASP A 206 -3.54 -16.08 -17.17
C ASP A 206 -2.08 -15.71 -16.90
N GLU A 207 -1.44 -14.99 -17.83
CA GLU A 207 -0.08 -14.47 -17.66
C GLU A 207 0.01 -13.52 -16.46
N ASP A 208 -0.97 -12.63 -16.28
CA ASP A 208 -1.00 -11.72 -15.14
C ASP A 208 -1.29 -12.41 -13.81
N LEU A 209 -2.08 -13.49 -13.79
CA LEU A 209 -2.20 -14.34 -12.60
C LEU A 209 -0.87 -15.04 -12.26
N GLU A 210 -0.09 -15.47 -13.25
CA GLU A 210 1.26 -15.98 -13.01
C GLU A 210 2.19 -14.89 -12.46
N HIS A 211 2.14 -13.68 -13.00
CA HIS A 211 2.88 -12.54 -12.48
C HIS A 211 2.51 -12.23 -11.02
N ALA A 212 1.22 -12.30 -10.66
CA ALA A 212 0.75 -12.12 -9.30
C ALA A 212 1.37 -13.18 -8.35
N ARG A 213 1.35 -14.46 -8.75
CA ARG A 213 1.97 -15.55 -7.98
C ARG A 213 3.48 -15.36 -7.81
N LYS A 214 4.18 -14.89 -8.85
CA LYS A 214 5.62 -14.61 -8.79
C LYS A 214 5.90 -13.45 -7.85
N ALA A 215 5.15 -12.36 -7.95
CA ALA A 215 5.29 -11.21 -7.05
C ALA A 215 5.07 -11.59 -5.58
N LEU A 216 4.10 -12.45 -5.28
CA LEU A 216 3.86 -12.96 -3.93
C LEU A 216 5.03 -13.81 -3.39
N LYS A 217 5.71 -14.58 -4.25
CA LYS A 217 6.93 -15.31 -3.85
C LYS A 217 8.08 -14.38 -3.47
N GLU A 218 8.10 -13.18 -4.04
CA GLU A 218 9.10 -12.14 -3.78
C GLU A 218 8.67 -11.17 -2.66
N ASP A 219 7.58 -11.47 -1.93
CA ASP A 219 6.94 -10.60 -0.94
C ASP A 219 6.59 -9.20 -1.49
N HIS A 220 6.39 -9.09 -2.81
CA HIS A 220 6.11 -7.84 -3.49
C HIS A 220 4.61 -7.60 -3.64
N ALA A 221 3.99 -7.24 -2.52
CA ALA A 221 2.59 -6.85 -2.39
C ALA A 221 2.04 -5.92 -3.50
N PRO A 222 2.65 -4.76 -3.81
CA PRO A 222 2.18 -3.91 -4.90
C PRO A 222 2.24 -4.57 -6.29
N GLY A 223 3.16 -5.52 -6.48
CA GLY A 223 3.25 -6.30 -7.71
C GLY A 223 2.06 -7.23 -7.89
N VAL A 224 1.61 -7.87 -6.80
CA VAL A 224 0.41 -8.69 -6.78
C VAL A 224 -0.81 -7.86 -7.16
N GLU A 225 -1.05 -6.74 -6.48
CA GLU A 225 -2.20 -5.88 -6.75
C GLU A 225 -2.25 -5.35 -8.18
N ARG A 226 -1.10 -4.89 -8.72
CA ARG A 226 -1.03 -4.43 -10.10
C ARG A 226 -1.26 -5.53 -11.12
N ALA A 227 -0.84 -6.76 -10.83
CA ALA A 227 -1.08 -7.90 -11.70
C ALA A 227 -2.56 -8.32 -11.65
N LEU A 228 -3.17 -8.38 -10.47
CA LEU A 228 -4.59 -8.67 -10.30
C LEU A 228 -5.48 -7.61 -10.97
N ALA A 229 -5.14 -6.32 -10.87
CA ALA A 229 -5.89 -5.26 -11.55
C ALA A 229 -5.83 -5.36 -13.08
N ARG A 230 -4.70 -5.80 -13.65
CA ARG A 230 -4.57 -6.02 -15.09
C ARG A 230 -5.32 -7.28 -15.54
N ALA A 231 -5.24 -8.37 -14.78
CA ALA A 231 -6.03 -9.56 -15.01
C ALA A 231 -7.53 -9.24 -14.96
N GLU A 232 -7.99 -8.49 -13.95
CA GLU A 232 -9.37 -8.03 -13.84
C GLU A 232 -9.81 -7.21 -15.06
N ALA A 233 -8.99 -6.24 -15.50
CA ALA A 233 -9.30 -5.44 -16.68
C ALA A 233 -9.44 -6.31 -17.94
N ALA A 234 -8.56 -7.30 -18.14
CA ALA A 234 -8.65 -8.23 -19.25
C ALA A 234 -9.92 -9.10 -19.16
N LEU A 235 -10.29 -9.57 -17.96
CA LEU A 235 -11.50 -10.37 -17.76
C LEU A 235 -12.79 -9.58 -18.02
N ILE A 236 -12.86 -8.31 -17.61
CA ILE A 236 -14.02 -7.43 -17.88
C ILE A 236 -14.21 -7.24 -19.39
N GLU A 237 -13.13 -7.05 -20.15
CA GLU A 237 -13.21 -6.84 -21.60
C GLU A 237 -13.75 -8.08 -22.36
N VAL A 238 -13.51 -9.28 -21.83
CA VAL A 238 -13.90 -10.53 -22.49
C VAL A 238 -15.17 -11.17 -21.92
N ASP A 239 -15.73 -10.68 -20.80
CA ASP A 239 -16.97 -11.23 -20.25
C ASP A 239 -18.15 -10.83 -21.16
N PRO A 240 -18.82 -11.80 -21.81
CA PRO A 240 -19.95 -11.50 -22.69
C PRO A 240 -21.16 -10.90 -21.95
N LEU A 241 -21.22 -10.98 -20.62
CA LEU A 241 -22.27 -10.33 -19.83
C LEU A 241 -21.99 -8.85 -19.55
N ASP A 242 -20.75 -8.39 -19.73
CA ASP A 242 -20.36 -6.98 -19.56
C ASP A 242 -20.55 -6.16 -20.86
N GLU A 243 -21.11 -6.75 -21.92
CA GLU A 243 -21.54 -6.02 -23.12
C GLU A 243 -22.71 -5.06 -22.80
N VAL A 244 -22.38 -3.89 -22.24
CA VAL A 244 -23.14 -2.67 -22.53
C VAL A 244 -22.95 -2.40 -24.01
N PRO A 245 -24.01 -2.22 -24.81
CA PRO A 245 -23.85 -1.95 -26.24
C PRO A 245 -23.14 -0.61 -26.38
N THR A 246 -21.84 -0.65 -26.70
CA THR A 246 -21.12 0.50 -27.26
C THR A 246 -21.54 0.66 -28.71
N SER A 247 -22.81 1.02 -28.90
CA SER A 247 -23.28 1.62 -30.15
C SER A 247 -22.63 3.00 -30.27
N GLY A 248 -21.55 3.07 -31.03
CA GLY A 248 -20.90 4.34 -31.34
C GLY A 248 -19.45 4.20 -31.77
N GLN A 249 -19.21 3.50 -32.89
CA GLN A 249 -18.06 3.86 -33.71
C GLN A 249 -18.25 5.34 -34.10
N SER A 250 -17.50 6.23 -33.46
CA SER A 250 -17.27 7.57 -33.96
C SER A 250 -16.43 7.44 -35.23
N GLU A 251 -17.09 7.26 -36.38
CA GLU A 251 -16.53 7.71 -37.64
C GLU A 251 -16.33 9.23 -37.54
N GLY A 252 -15.14 9.62 -37.10
CA GLY A 252 -14.67 10.99 -37.16
C GLY A 252 -14.46 11.37 -38.62
N VAL A 253 -15.51 11.82 -39.29
CA VAL A 253 -15.40 12.66 -40.48
C VAL A 253 -14.55 13.86 -40.09
N THR A 254 -13.30 13.86 -40.54
CA THR A 254 -12.40 15.00 -40.41
C THR A 254 -12.91 16.06 -41.38
N SER A 255 -13.81 16.92 -40.91
CA SER A 255 -14.19 18.14 -41.63
C SER A 255 -13.02 19.12 -41.50
N VAL A 256 -12.25 19.22 -42.58
CA VAL A 256 -11.20 20.23 -42.76
C VAL A 256 -11.90 21.59 -42.82
N LEU A 257 -11.82 22.35 -41.73
CA LEU A 257 -12.14 23.78 -41.76
C LEU A 257 -10.96 24.50 -42.45
N SER A 258 -11.19 24.90 -43.70
CA SER A 258 -10.41 25.93 -44.36
C SER A 258 -10.61 27.24 -43.62
N VAL A 259 -9.63 27.65 -42.82
CA VAL A 259 -9.48 29.04 -42.39
C VAL A 259 -8.37 29.61 -43.27
N GLU A 260 -8.77 30.41 -44.25
CA GLU A 260 -7.88 31.33 -44.94
C GLU A 260 -7.46 32.40 -43.92
N ASP A 261 -6.18 32.38 -43.54
CA ASP A 261 -5.55 33.46 -42.77
C ASP A 261 -4.50 34.09 -43.69
N ASP A 262 -4.96 35.08 -44.48
CA ASP A 262 -4.10 36.05 -45.14
C ASP A 262 -3.52 36.98 -44.06
N LEU A 263 -2.28 36.72 -43.66
CA LEU A 263 -1.47 37.69 -42.93
C LEU A 263 -0.16 37.91 -43.69
N ASP A 264 -0.19 38.94 -44.54
CA ASP A 264 0.98 39.52 -45.19
C ASP A 264 2.00 39.98 -44.14
N VAL A 265 3.17 39.34 -44.18
CA VAL A 265 4.38 39.81 -43.51
C VAL A 265 5.20 40.56 -44.54
N VAL A 266 5.36 41.89 -44.42
CA VAL A 266 6.46 42.61 -45.07
C VAL A 266 7.04 43.71 -44.17
N ASP A 267 8.38 43.66 -44.14
CA ASP A 267 9.43 44.32 -43.38
C ASP A 267 9.28 45.76 -42.87
N LEU A 268 9.86 45.96 -41.68
CA LEU A 268 10.31 47.25 -41.16
C LEU A 268 11.65 47.65 -41.81
N THR A 269 11.63 48.72 -42.60
CA THR A 269 12.78 49.61 -42.83
C THR A 269 12.38 51.04 -42.61
#